data_AF-A0A7C3C263-F1
#
_entry.id   AF-A0A7C3C263-F1
#
_cell.length_a   1.000
_cell.length_b   1.000
_cell.length_c   1.000
_cell.angle_alpha   90.00
_cell.angle_beta   90.00
_cell.angle_gamma   90.00
#
_symmetry.space_group_name_H-M   'P 1'
#
loop_
_entity.id
_entity.type
_entity.pdbx_description
1 polymer ?
#
loop_
_entity_poly.entity_id
_entity_poly.type
_entity_poly.pdbx_seq_one_letter_code
_entity_poly.pdbx_strand_id
1 'polypeptide(L)'
;MTKAQTLESVQKAREAHLSQMDKIKTVLEGGKVENPTAVSKKECDFGQWIYDDSNHVRELIGIQFYEKLDAKHEQWHMEYLKIYNIFFKEKKKGLFSKLLGGSGIDPLELDKAKLYYTELKTTTQELLKVLASVERRLEALNEAKFK
;
A
#
# COMPACT_ATOMS: atom_id res chain seq x y z
N MET A 1 9.79 -17.56 -12.40
CA MET A 1 8.37 -17.41 -12.04
C MET A 1 7.50 -17.73 -13.25
N THR A 2 6.46 -18.55 -13.06
CA THR A 2 5.48 -18.83 -14.11
C THR A 2 4.56 -17.64 -14.36
N LYS A 3 3.84 -17.66 -15.49
CA LYS A 3 2.80 -16.67 -15.81
C LYS A 3 1.74 -16.59 -14.71
N ALA A 4 1.27 -17.74 -14.24
CA ALA A 4 0.28 -17.83 -13.18
C ALA A 4 0.76 -17.16 -11.88
N GLN A 5 1.98 -17.46 -11.43
CA GLN A 5 2.57 -16.85 -10.23
C GLN A 5 2.70 -15.33 -10.37
N THR A 6 3.08 -14.85 -11.56
CA THR A 6 3.23 -13.41 -11.81
C THR A 6 1.89 -12.68 -11.74
N LEU A 7 0.84 -13.25 -12.35
CA LEU A 7 -0.52 -12.71 -12.30
C LEU A 7 -1.07 -12.73 -10.87
N GLU A 8 -0.87 -13.84 -10.16
CA GLU A 8 -1.28 -13.99 -8.76
C GLU A 8 -0.64 -12.92 -7.87
N SER A 9 0.66 -12.63 -8.04
CA SER A 9 1.32 -11.55 -7.29
C SER A 9 0.70 -10.18 -7.54
N VAL A 10 0.30 -9.87 -8.79
CA VAL A 10 -0.37 -8.61 -9.13
C VAL A 10 -1.77 -8.54 -8.50
N GLN A 11 -2.51 -9.65 -8.49
CA GLN A 11 -3.83 -9.74 -7.87
C GLN A 11 -3.75 -9.59 -6.35
N LYS A 12 -2.82 -10.31 -5.70
CA LYS A 12 -2.52 -10.18 -4.27
C LYS A 12 -2.14 -8.75 -3.90
N ALA A 13 -1.37 -8.06 -4.75
CA ALA A 13 -1.06 -6.65 -4.54
C ALA A 13 -2.34 -5.79 -4.52
N ARG A 14 -3.24 -5.97 -5.48
CA ARG A 14 -4.52 -5.22 -5.52
C ARG A 14 -5.34 -5.46 -4.25
N GLU A 15 -5.47 -6.71 -3.84
CA GLU A 15 -6.19 -7.12 -2.62
C GLU A 15 -5.55 -6.53 -1.35
N ALA A 16 -4.23 -6.58 -1.23
CA ALA A 16 -3.51 -6.05 -0.08
C ALA A 16 -3.71 -4.53 0.09
N HIS A 17 -3.65 -3.76 -0.99
CA HIS A 17 -3.88 -2.32 -0.94
C HIS A 17 -5.34 -1.98 -0.59
N LEU A 18 -6.31 -2.72 -1.15
CA LEU A 18 -7.72 -2.57 -0.80
C LEU A 18 -7.98 -2.91 0.67
N SER A 19 -7.46 -4.05 1.13
CA SER A 19 -7.56 -4.48 2.52
C SER A 19 -6.97 -3.44 3.48
N GLN A 20 -5.84 -2.82 3.12
CA GLN A 20 -5.27 -1.76 3.94
C GLN A 20 -6.13 -0.49 3.95
N MET A 21 -6.81 -0.15 2.86
CA MET A 21 -7.78 0.95 2.86
C MET A 21 -8.97 0.68 3.78
N ASP A 22 -9.44 -0.56 3.84
CA ASP A 22 -10.52 -0.96 4.76
C ASP A 22 -10.05 -0.89 6.22
N LYS A 23 -8.83 -1.36 6.52
CA LYS A 23 -8.22 -1.22 7.85
C LYS A 23 -8.11 0.25 8.28
N ILE A 24 -7.70 1.14 7.37
CA ILE A 24 -7.63 2.57 7.64
C ILE A 24 -9.03 3.14 7.93
N LYS A 25 -10.04 2.75 7.16
CA LYS A 25 -11.42 3.16 7.42
C LYS A 25 -11.90 2.70 8.80
N THR A 26 -11.62 1.45 9.18
CA THR A 26 -11.96 0.92 10.50
C THR A 26 -11.34 1.75 11.63
N VAL A 27 -10.08 2.16 11.54
CA VAL A 27 -9.46 2.97 12.61
C VAL A 27 -9.96 4.41 12.63
N LEU A 28 -10.34 4.98 11.48
CA LEU A 28 -10.99 6.29 11.41
C LEU A 28 -12.36 6.29 12.09
N GLU A 29 -13.05 5.15 12.08
CA GLU A 29 -14.35 4.93 12.73
C GLU A 29 -14.20 4.52 14.22
N GLY A 30 -12.98 4.50 14.76
CA GLY A 30 -12.69 4.17 16.16
C GLY A 30 -12.52 2.67 16.44
N GLY A 31 -12.50 1.84 15.40
CA GLY A 31 -12.19 0.42 15.50
C GLY A 31 -10.70 0.15 15.77
N LYS A 32 -10.39 -1.11 16.09
CA LYS A 32 -9.01 -1.60 16.24
C LYS A 32 -8.67 -2.51 15.07
N VAL A 33 -7.44 -2.44 14.60
CA VAL A 33 -6.91 -3.33 13.55
C VAL A 33 -5.53 -3.81 13.96
N GLU A 34 -5.21 -5.04 13.55
CA GLU A 34 -3.90 -5.64 13.74
C GLU A 34 -3.18 -5.74 12.39
N ASN A 35 -1.85 -5.87 12.45
CA ASN A 35 -1.01 -6.13 11.28
C ASN A 35 -1.28 -5.17 10.10
N PRO A 36 -1.07 -3.85 10.28
CA PRO A 36 -1.15 -2.90 9.18
C PRO A 36 -0.02 -3.17 8.17
N THR A 37 -0.23 -2.86 6.89
CA THR A 37 0.80 -3.00 5.84
C THR A 37 2.09 -2.29 6.24
N ALA A 38 3.24 -2.86 5.86
CA ALA A 38 4.54 -2.24 6.10
C ALA A 38 4.59 -0.80 5.55
N VAL A 39 5.24 0.11 6.28
CA VAL A 39 5.33 1.53 5.86
C VAL A 39 6.28 1.72 4.69
N SER A 40 7.34 0.93 4.62
CA SER A 40 8.30 0.97 3.53
C SER A 40 7.75 0.27 2.29
N LYS A 41 7.81 0.94 1.14
CA LYS A 41 7.42 0.37 -0.16
C LYS A 41 8.22 -0.89 -0.53
N LYS A 42 9.40 -1.09 0.05
CA LYS A 42 10.24 -2.29 -0.22
C LYS A 42 9.95 -3.45 0.73
N GLU A 43 9.27 -3.17 1.84
CA GLU A 43 9.02 -4.16 2.89
C GLU A 43 7.60 -4.71 2.85
N CYS A 44 6.69 -4.13 2.04
CA CYS A 44 5.40 -4.76 1.76
C CYS A 44 5.60 -5.95 0.80
N ASP A 45 4.71 -6.95 0.87
CA ASP A 45 4.80 -8.17 0.04
C ASP A 45 4.94 -7.86 -1.46
N PHE A 46 4.19 -6.86 -1.94
CA PHE A 46 4.27 -6.39 -3.31
C PHE A 46 5.61 -5.72 -3.64
N GLY A 47 6.15 -4.94 -2.71
CA GLY A 47 7.47 -4.34 -2.78
C GLY A 47 8.59 -5.36 -2.88
N GLN A 48 8.58 -6.31 -1.95
CA GLN A 48 9.54 -7.42 -1.96
C GLN A 48 9.51 -8.15 -3.30
N TRP A 49 8.31 -8.37 -3.85
CA TRP A 49 8.15 -8.98 -5.15
C TRP A 49 8.65 -8.11 -6.31
N ILE A 50 8.28 -6.83 -6.41
CA ILE A 50 8.58 -5.98 -7.57
C ILE A 50 10.06 -5.52 -7.65
N TYR A 51 10.75 -5.50 -6.51
CA TYR A 51 12.18 -5.17 -6.42
C TYR A 51 13.08 -6.41 -6.28
N ASP A 52 12.53 -7.61 -6.32
CA ASP A 52 13.33 -8.83 -6.42
C ASP A 52 13.99 -8.88 -7.80
N ASP A 53 15.32 -8.86 -7.83
CA ASP A 53 16.09 -8.93 -9.08
C ASP A 53 15.87 -10.26 -9.85
N SER A 54 15.39 -11.30 -9.17
CA SER A 54 14.98 -12.56 -9.82
C SER A 54 13.61 -12.47 -10.49
N ASN A 55 12.80 -11.45 -10.15
CA ASN A 55 11.51 -11.20 -10.76
C ASN A 55 11.68 -10.33 -12.01
N HIS A 56 11.68 -10.96 -13.19
CA HIS A 56 11.77 -10.31 -14.50
C HIS A 56 10.54 -9.43 -14.86
N VAL A 57 9.70 -9.01 -13.90
CA VAL A 57 8.50 -8.20 -14.13
C VAL A 57 8.80 -6.92 -14.90
N ARG A 58 9.92 -6.25 -14.61
CA ARG A 58 10.36 -5.03 -15.32
C ARG A 58 10.52 -5.26 -16.82
N GLU A 59 11.09 -6.40 -17.21
CA GLU A 59 11.26 -6.78 -18.61
C GLU A 59 9.91 -7.14 -19.26
N LEU A 60 9.05 -7.87 -18.54
CA LEU A 60 7.75 -8.32 -19.03
C LEU A 60 6.81 -7.13 -19.32
N ILE A 61 6.70 -6.20 -18.38
CA ILE A 61 5.77 -5.06 -18.52
C ILE A 61 6.39 -3.88 -19.28
N GLY A 62 7.72 -3.87 -19.42
CA GLY A 62 8.47 -2.80 -20.05
C GLY A 62 8.68 -1.59 -19.13
N ILE A 63 9.76 -0.85 -19.39
CA ILE A 63 10.25 0.20 -18.49
C ILE A 63 9.21 1.27 -18.16
N GLN A 64 8.45 1.74 -19.16
CA GLN A 64 7.46 2.80 -18.95
C GLN A 64 6.33 2.38 -18.00
N PHE A 65 5.87 1.13 -18.09
CA PHE A 65 4.85 0.61 -17.18
C PHE A 65 5.42 0.36 -15.79
N TYR A 66 6.67 -0.12 -15.72
CA TYR A 66 7.36 -0.35 -14.46
C TYR A 66 7.57 0.95 -13.69
N GLU A 67 8.10 2.00 -14.32
CA GLU A 67 8.32 3.31 -13.68
C GLU A 67 7.01 3.94 -13.22
N LYS A 68 5.94 3.82 -14.02
CA LYS A 68 4.61 4.30 -13.62
C LYS A 68 4.05 3.55 -12.41
N LEU A 69 4.26 2.23 -12.36
CA LEU A 69 3.84 1.39 -11.25
C LEU A 69 4.63 1.72 -9.97
N ASP A 70 5.96 1.81 -10.08
CA ASP A 70 6.85 2.17 -8.97
C ASP A 70 6.52 3.56 -8.41
N ALA A 71 6.35 4.56 -9.27
CA ALA A 71 6.01 5.92 -8.84
C ALA A 71 4.67 5.97 -8.10
N LYS A 72 3.64 5.24 -8.57
CA LYS A 72 2.33 5.20 -7.89
C LYS A 72 2.38 4.40 -6.59
N HIS A 73 3.16 3.34 -6.54
CA HIS A 73 3.38 2.56 -5.34
C HIS A 73 4.11 3.38 -4.26
N GLU A 74 5.15 4.12 -4.65
CA GLU A 74 5.87 5.04 -3.77
C GLU A 74 4.97 6.14 -3.22
N GLN A 75 4.20 6.81 -4.11
CA GLN A 75 3.25 7.84 -3.72
C GLN A 75 2.24 7.30 -2.69
N TRP A 76 1.72 6.10 -2.92
CA TRP A 76 0.78 5.45 -2.01
C TRP A 76 1.40 5.25 -0.61
N HIS A 77 2.63 4.73 -0.54
CA HIS A 77 3.34 4.53 0.74
C HIS A 77 3.64 5.85 1.46
N MET A 78 4.00 6.91 0.73
CA MET A 78 4.23 8.24 1.31
C MET A 78 2.97 8.82 1.96
N GLU A 79 1.82 8.70 1.29
CA GLU A 79 0.52 9.15 1.82
C GLU A 79 0.06 8.28 2.98
N TYR A 80 0.19 6.96 2.85
CA TYR A 80 -0.12 6.00 3.91
C TYR A 80 0.69 6.26 5.18
N LEU A 81 1.98 6.59 5.06
CA LEU A 81 2.85 6.89 6.21
C LEU A 81 2.29 8.04 7.07
N LYS A 82 1.62 9.04 6.48
CA LYS A 82 1.00 10.14 7.22
C LYS A 82 -0.08 9.60 8.17
N ILE A 83 -0.93 8.70 7.67
CA ILE A 83 -1.99 8.05 8.46
C ILE A 83 -1.38 7.09 9.49
N TYR A 84 -0.37 6.32 9.08
CA TYR A 84 0.31 5.38 9.96
C TYR A 84 0.88 6.05 11.21
N ASN A 85 1.49 7.23 11.06
CA ASN A 85 2.03 8.00 12.18
C ASN A 85 0.96 8.43 13.20
N ILE A 86 -0.31 8.51 12.80
CA ILE A 86 -1.43 8.90 13.66
C ILE A 86 -2.00 7.70 14.42
N PHE A 87 -2.23 6.57 13.74
CA PHE A 87 -2.96 5.42 14.30
C PHE A 87 -2.09 4.22 14.71
N PHE A 88 -0.98 3.98 14.01
CA PHE A 88 -0.24 2.72 14.10
C PHE A 88 1.14 2.86 14.73
N LYS A 89 1.73 4.06 14.67
CA LYS A 89 3.01 4.32 15.32
C LYS A 89 2.83 4.33 16.84
N GLU A 90 3.54 3.45 17.54
CA GLU A 90 3.62 3.50 18.99
C GLU A 90 4.16 4.87 19.42
N LYS A 91 3.31 5.71 19.99
CA LYS A 91 3.75 6.93 20.64
C LYS A 91 4.56 6.51 21.86
N LYS A 92 5.89 6.70 21.83
CA LYS A 92 6.74 6.55 23.02
C LYS A 92 6.05 7.29 24.18
N LYS A 93 5.71 6.57 25.25
CA LYS A 93 5.11 7.13 26.46
C LYS A 93 6.09 8.16 27.07
N GLY A 94 6.00 9.40 26.63
CA GLY A 94 6.68 10.52 27.25
C GLY A 94 6.04 10.87 28.59
N LEU A 95 6.84 11.45 29.48
CA LEU A 95 6.57 11.75 30.90
C LEU A 95 5.32 12.64 31.20
N PHE A 96 4.54 13.02 30.18
CA PHE A 96 3.30 13.78 30.27
C PHE A 96 2.02 12.93 30.07
N SER A 97 2.15 11.61 29.87
CA SER A 97 1.01 10.72 29.59
C SER A 97 0.06 10.49 30.78
N LYS A 98 0.24 11.19 31.91
CA LYS A 98 -0.58 11.04 33.12
C LYS A 98 -1.65 12.13 33.29
N LEU A 99 -1.66 13.18 32.47
CA LEU A 99 -2.56 14.34 32.65
C LEU A 99 -3.71 14.44 31.65
N LEU A 100 -3.76 13.57 30.64
CA LEU A 100 -4.91 13.44 29.74
C LEU A 100 -5.54 12.06 29.91
N GLY A 101 -6.59 11.98 30.72
CA GLY A 101 -7.38 10.78 30.98
C GLY A 101 -8.30 10.36 29.82
N GLY A 102 -7.89 10.57 28.57
CA GLY A 102 -8.59 10.10 27.39
C GLY A 102 -7.67 9.23 26.55
N SER A 103 -7.96 7.94 26.46
CA SER A 103 -7.27 6.97 25.58
C SER A 103 -7.60 7.16 24.09
N GLY A 104 -7.78 8.41 23.66
CA GLY A 104 -8.29 8.78 22.35
C GLY A 104 -7.27 9.54 21.50
N ILE A 105 -7.48 9.47 20.18
CA ILE A 105 -6.75 10.31 19.23
C ILE A 105 -7.26 11.75 19.36
N ASP A 106 -6.35 12.71 19.28
CA ASP A 106 -6.68 14.14 19.31
C ASP A 106 -7.64 14.49 18.15
N PRO A 107 -8.73 15.25 18.37
CA PRO A 107 -9.70 15.58 17.32
C PRO A 107 -9.09 16.23 16.07
N LEU A 108 -8.07 17.08 16.24
CA LEU A 108 -7.37 17.71 15.12
C LEU A 108 -6.56 16.67 14.32
N GLU A 109 -5.93 15.71 15.00
CA GLU A 109 -5.24 14.61 14.35
C GLU A 109 -6.22 13.69 13.60
N LEU A 110 -7.41 13.47 14.15
CA LEU A 110 -8.46 12.72 13.47
C LEU A 110 -8.96 13.44 12.20
N ASP A 111 -9.13 14.75 12.25
CA ASP A 111 -9.54 15.52 11.06
C ASP A 111 -8.45 15.56 9.99
N LYS A 112 -7.17 15.70 10.38
CA LYS A 112 -6.03 15.53 9.45
C LYS A 112 -6.04 14.15 8.80
N ALA A 113 -6.30 13.11 9.59
CA ALA A 113 -6.34 11.75 9.08
C ALA A 113 -7.45 11.53 8.04
N LYS A 114 -8.64 12.11 8.22
CA LYS A 114 -9.72 12.06 7.22
C LYS A 114 -9.32 12.74 5.91
N LEU A 115 -8.59 13.85 5.98
CA LEU A 115 -8.04 14.52 4.81
C LEU A 115 -7.01 13.62 4.10
N TYR A 116 -6.03 13.10 4.84
CA TYR A 116 -5.03 12.18 4.27
C TYR A 116 -5.65 10.92 3.68
N TYR A 117 -6.72 10.39 4.28
CA TYR A 117 -7.46 9.26 3.74
C TYR A 117 -8.11 9.58 2.38
N THR A 118 -8.59 10.81 2.20
CA THR A 118 -9.19 11.25 0.93
C THR A 118 -8.13 11.35 -0.17
N GLU A 119 -6.94 11.86 0.15
CA GLU A 119 -5.77 11.85 -0.74
C GLU A 119 -5.39 10.40 -1.11
N LEU A 120 -5.17 9.56 -0.09
CA LEU A 120 -4.77 8.16 -0.25
C LEU A 120 -5.78 7.35 -1.07
N LYS A 121 -7.09 7.63 -0.92
CA LYS A 121 -8.14 6.99 -1.70
C LYS A 121 -8.01 7.29 -3.19
N THR A 122 -7.72 8.53 -3.55
CA THR A 122 -7.47 8.92 -4.95
C THR A 122 -6.25 8.18 -5.50
N THR A 123 -5.12 8.21 -4.78
CA THR A 123 -3.90 7.50 -5.17
C THR A 123 -4.10 5.99 -5.27
N THR A 124 -4.89 5.39 -4.36
CA THR A 124 -5.25 3.97 -4.42
C THR A 124 -5.99 3.64 -5.71
N GLN A 125 -6.98 4.45 -6.10
CA GLN A 125 -7.72 4.24 -7.35
C GLN A 125 -6.80 4.33 -8.57
N GLU A 126 -5.84 5.25 -8.57
CA GLU A 126 -4.85 5.37 -9.64
C GLU A 126 -3.89 4.18 -9.68
N LEU A 127 -3.38 3.74 -8.53
CA LEU A 127 -2.52 2.56 -8.42
C LEU A 127 -3.25 1.31 -8.92
N LEU A 128 -4.51 1.09 -8.52
CA LEU A 128 -5.32 -0.03 -8.98
C LEU A 128 -5.54 -0.02 -10.50
N LYS A 129 -5.70 1.16 -11.12
CA LYS A 129 -5.76 1.28 -12.60
C LYS A 129 -4.44 0.90 -13.27
N VAL A 130 -3.30 1.24 -12.66
CA VAL A 130 -1.98 0.83 -13.15
C VAL A 130 -1.80 -0.67 -13.01
N LEU A 131 -2.13 -1.25 -11.85
CA LEU A 131 -2.08 -2.70 -11.60
C LEU A 131 -2.98 -3.47 -12.60
N ALA A 132 -4.20 -3.01 -12.84
CA ALA A 132 -5.07 -3.62 -13.86
C ALA A 132 -4.51 -3.54 -15.29
N SER A 133 -3.76 -2.47 -15.61
CA SER A 133 -3.10 -2.34 -16.92
C SER A 133 -1.90 -3.28 -17.04
N VAL A 134 -1.16 -3.46 -15.95
CA VAL A 134 -0.05 -4.41 -15.83
C VAL A 134 -0.57 -5.84 -15.96
N GLU A 135 -1.64 -6.18 -15.24
CA GLU A 135 -2.30 -7.48 -15.30
C GLU A 135 -2.71 -7.83 -16.75
N ARG A 136 -3.47 -6.95 -17.42
CA ARG A 136 -3.85 -7.16 -18.84
C ARG A 136 -2.66 -7.36 -19.76
N ARG A 137 -1.56 -6.64 -19.53
CA ARG A 137 -0.34 -6.79 -20.32
C ARG A 137 0.28 -8.17 -20.10
N LEU A 138 0.40 -8.61 -18.85
CA LEU A 138 0.93 -9.93 -18.50
C LEU A 138 0.05 -11.05 -19.03
N GLU A 139 -1.27 -10.89 -18.99
CA GLU A 139 -2.24 -11.83 -19.58
C GLU A 139 -2.05 -11.99 -21.10
N ALA A 140 -1.73 -10.91 -21.81
CA ALA A 140 -1.51 -10.93 -23.26
C ALA A 140 -0.18 -11.58 -23.68
N LEU A 141 0.78 -11.76 -22.75
CA LEU A 141 2.06 -12.39 -23.06
C LEU A 141 1.92 -13.92 -23.15
N ASN A 142 2.67 -14.52 -24.08
CA ASN A 142 2.80 -15.98 -24.13
C ASN A 142 3.57 -16.49 -22.91
N GLU A 143 3.21 -17.68 -22.41
CA GLU A 143 3.86 -18.32 -21.26
C GLU A 143 5.37 -18.48 -21.45
N ALA A 144 5.86 -18.68 -22.67
CA ALA A 144 7.28 -18.76 -23.00
C ALA A 144 8.09 -17.47 -22.70
N LYS A 145 7.42 -16.34 -22.41
CA LYS A 145 8.07 -15.10 -21.95
C LYS A 145 8.42 -15.15 -20.46
N PHE A 146 7.77 -16.02 -19.70
CA PHE A 146 7.98 -16.21 -18.28
C PHE A 146 9.00 -17.33 -18.09
N LYS A 147 10.08 -17.04 -17.34
CA LYS A 147 11.19 -17.98 -17.09
C LYS A 147 11.00 -18.69 -15.76
#